data_AF-A0AAV0IA49-F1
#
_entry.id   AF-A0AAV0IA49-F1
#
_cell.length_a   1.000
_cell.length_b   1.000
_cell.length_c   1.000
_cell.angle_alpha   90.00
_cell.angle_beta   90.00
_cell.angle_gamma   90.00
#
_symmetry.space_group_name_H-M   'P 1'
#
loop_
_entity.id
_entity.type
_entity.pdbx_description
1 polymer ?
#
loop_
_entity_poly.entity_id
_entity_poly.type
_entity_poly.pdbx_seq_one_letter_code
_entity_poly.pdbx_strand_id
1 'polypeptide(L)'
;MELCTEALEETVTSEEAQSLFDKAAQKFQEVAALAFFNWGNVHMCAARKRIPLDESSAGEDVVATQLQTAYDWVKEKYCSARQKYEEALVIKPDFYEGLLALGQQQFEMAKLHWSFALAKKMDLSGWDSMETLELFDSAEQKMKAATEMWEKMEEQRAKELKDPTSSKKEEWLRKKKKHGSNTAEGEAVVVNGGGGHGELTPEEAAEQAAVMRSQIHLFWGNMLFERSQVECKLGTGDWRKNLDAAVERFRLAGASEADIAMVLKNHYSNEGPKEGEEKKAENPNGFITAAKVEVANEDVKE
;
A
#
# COMPACT_ATOMS: atom_id res chain seq x y z
N MET A 1 -41.17 -33.30 -19.03
CA MET A 1 -40.68 -32.00 -18.52
C MET A 1 -40.08 -32.16 -17.13
N GLU A 2 -40.77 -32.81 -16.18
CA GLU A 2 -40.26 -33.08 -14.82
C GLU A 2 -38.87 -33.76 -14.80
N LEU A 3 -38.64 -34.81 -15.59
CA LEU A 3 -37.33 -35.48 -15.66
C LEU A 3 -36.18 -34.57 -16.13
N CYS A 4 -36.48 -33.54 -16.93
CA CYS A 4 -35.47 -32.56 -17.35
C CYS A 4 -35.17 -31.57 -16.23
N THR A 5 -36.18 -31.21 -15.44
CA THR A 5 -36.02 -30.36 -14.26
C THR A 5 -35.20 -31.08 -13.18
N GLU A 6 -35.51 -32.34 -12.91
CA GLU A 6 -34.82 -33.18 -11.92
C GLU A 6 -33.33 -33.36 -12.28
N ALA A 7 -33.01 -33.63 -13.54
CA ALA A 7 -31.62 -33.74 -14.00
C ALA A 7 -30.84 -32.41 -13.89
N LEU A 8 -31.50 -31.27 -14.09
CA LEU A 8 -30.89 -29.94 -13.92
C LEU A 8 -30.67 -29.62 -12.44
N GLU A 9 -31.64 -29.92 -11.58
CA GLU A 9 -31.53 -29.76 -10.12
C GLU A 9 -30.39 -30.60 -9.57
N GLU A 10 -30.32 -31.90 -9.92
CA GLU A 10 -29.22 -32.79 -9.51
C GLU A 10 -27.85 -32.23 -9.92
N THR A 11 -27.74 -31.73 -11.16
CA THR A 11 -26.51 -31.12 -11.66
C THR A 11 -26.13 -29.85 -10.88
N VAL A 12 -27.08 -28.97 -10.59
CA VAL A 12 -26.83 -27.70 -9.86
C VAL A 12 -26.54 -27.95 -8.38
N THR A 13 -27.08 -29.02 -7.79
CA THR A 13 -26.84 -29.40 -6.39
C THR A 13 -25.65 -30.35 -6.18
N SER A 14 -24.97 -30.76 -7.26
CA SER A 14 -23.79 -31.63 -7.19
C SER A 14 -22.62 -30.94 -6.47
N GLU A 15 -21.72 -31.73 -5.88
CA GLU A 15 -20.52 -31.21 -5.21
C GLU A 15 -19.62 -30.44 -6.18
N GLU A 16 -19.53 -30.89 -7.43
CA GLU A 16 -18.80 -30.18 -8.49
C GLU A 16 -19.40 -28.79 -8.76
N ALA A 17 -20.72 -28.66 -8.85
CA ALA A 17 -21.38 -27.38 -9.03
C ALA A 17 -21.23 -26.45 -7.81
N GLN A 18 -21.35 -27.00 -6.59
CA GLN A 18 -21.12 -26.22 -5.36
C GLN A 18 -19.69 -25.68 -5.29
N SER A 19 -18.69 -26.49 -5.68
CA SER A 19 -17.29 -26.04 -5.74
C SER A 19 -17.06 -24.89 -6.73
N LEU A 20 -17.87 -24.80 -7.80
CA LEU A 20 -17.83 -23.70 -8.75
C LEU A 20 -18.51 -22.44 -8.18
N PHE A 21 -19.64 -22.59 -7.48
CA PHE A 21 -20.29 -21.48 -6.79
C PHE A 21 -19.41 -20.89 -5.69
N ASP A 22 -18.71 -21.72 -4.92
CA ASP A 22 -17.78 -21.25 -3.89
C ASP A 22 -16.62 -20.45 -4.50
N LYS A 23 -16.05 -20.93 -5.61
CA LYS A 23 -15.03 -20.18 -6.37
C LYS A 23 -15.55 -18.87 -6.92
N ALA A 24 -16.78 -18.85 -7.43
CA ALA A 24 -17.41 -17.63 -7.92
C ALA A 24 -17.62 -16.62 -6.77
N ALA A 25 -18.09 -17.09 -5.61
CA ALA A 25 -18.26 -16.26 -4.41
C ALA A 25 -16.91 -15.67 -3.94
N GLN A 26 -15.85 -16.48 -3.89
CA GLN A 26 -14.49 -16.02 -3.56
C GLN A 26 -14.00 -14.95 -4.55
N LYS A 27 -14.27 -15.13 -5.86
CA LYS A 27 -13.90 -14.14 -6.88
C LYS A 27 -14.68 -12.84 -6.73
N PHE A 28 -15.96 -12.89 -6.41
CA PHE A 28 -16.73 -11.67 -6.14
C PHE A 28 -16.27 -10.96 -4.86
N GLN A 29 -15.92 -11.70 -3.81
CA GLN A 29 -15.31 -11.12 -2.61
C GLN A 29 -13.98 -10.41 -2.92
N GLU A 30 -13.13 -11.02 -3.74
CA GLU A 30 -11.87 -10.43 -4.21
C GLU A 30 -12.11 -9.11 -4.97
N VAL A 31 -13.03 -9.12 -5.93
CA VAL A 31 -13.39 -7.91 -6.71
C VAL A 31 -13.97 -6.82 -5.80
N ALA A 32 -14.83 -7.18 -4.84
CA ALA A 32 -15.41 -6.23 -3.90
C ALA A 32 -14.34 -5.60 -2.98
N ALA A 33 -13.44 -6.40 -2.41
CA ALA A 33 -12.33 -5.90 -1.62
C ALA A 33 -11.41 -4.97 -2.43
N LEU A 34 -11.10 -5.33 -3.68
CA LEU A 34 -10.32 -4.48 -4.59
C LEU A 34 -11.02 -3.16 -4.91
N ALA A 35 -12.34 -3.14 -5.05
CA ALA A 35 -13.09 -1.91 -5.29
C ALA A 35 -12.94 -0.92 -4.13
N PHE A 36 -13.11 -1.39 -2.89
CA PHE A 36 -12.92 -0.56 -1.69
C PHE A 36 -11.46 -0.13 -1.53
N PHE A 37 -10.50 -1.03 -1.74
CA PHE A 37 -9.08 -0.71 -1.74
C PHE A 37 -8.71 0.40 -2.71
N ASN A 38 -9.15 0.28 -3.97
CA ASN A 38 -8.89 1.29 -4.99
C ASN A 38 -9.57 2.62 -4.67
N TRP A 39 -10.76 2.60 -4.07
CA TRP A 39 -11.41 3.81 -3.58
C TRP A 39 -10.60 4.47 -2.45
N GLY A 40 -10.06 3.69 -1.51
CA GLY A 40 -9.12 4.20 -0.52
C GLY A 40 -7.90 4.89 -1.15
N ASN A 41 -7.34 4.28 -2.21
CA ASN A 41 -6.22 4.87 -2.95
C ASN A 41 -6.59 6.20 -3.62
N VAL A 42 -7.82 6.36 -4.11
CA VAL A 42 -8.30 7.65 -4.65
C VAL A 42 -8.26 8.73 -3.56
N HIS A 43 -8.66 8.41 -2.32
CA HIS A 43 -8.56 9.35 -1.19
C HIS A 43 -7.10 9.68 -0.84
N MET A 44 -6.20 8.69 -0.81
CA MET A 44 -4.77 8.93 -0.60
C MET A 44 -4.18 9.83 -1.70
N CYS A 45 -4.57 9.64 -2.96
CA CYS A 45 -4.15 10.50 -4.08
C CYS A 45 -4.73 11.92 -3.96
N ALA A 46 -5.98 12.07 -3.54
CA ALA A 46 -6.60 13.37 -3.33
C ALA A 46 -5.92 14.17 -2.22
N ALA A 47 -5.43 13.50 -1.17
CA ALA A 47 -4.64 14.11 -0.10
C ALA A 47 -3.33 14.73 -0.63
N ARG A 48 -2.61 14.02 -1.51
CA ARG A 48 -1.31 14.48 -2.08
C ARG A 48 -1.42 15.68 -3.01
N LYS A 49 -2.58 15.89 -3.67
CA LYS A 49 -2.77 16.96 -4.66
C LYS A 49 -2.94 18.36 -4.04
N ARG A 50 -3.10 18.48 -2.72
CA ARG A 50 -3.29 19.78 -2.07
C ARG A 50 -1.96 20.40 -1.65
N ILE A 51 -1.27 21.05 -2.59
CA ILE A 51 -0.24 22.08 -2.31
C ILE A 51 -0.35 23.14 -3.43
N PRO A 52 -0.77 24.38 -3.12
CA PRO A 52 0.22 25.45 -2.95
C PRO A 52 -0.08 26.41 -1.78
N LEU A 53 0.91 26.63 -0.93
CA LEU A 53 1.03 27.85 -0.12
C LEU A 53 1.78 28.86 -0.99
N ASP A 54 1.08 29.88 -1.52
CA ASP A 54 1.75 31.04 -2.07
C ASP A 54 2.17 31.95 -0.91
N GLU A 55 3.39 31.74 -0.42
CA GLU A 55 3.97 32.46 0.71
C GLU A 55 4.39 33.90 0.35
N SER A 56 4.26 34.33 -0.91
CA SER A 56 4.95 35.53 -1.38
C SER A 56 4.21 36.86 -1.15
N SER A 57 2.99 36.85 -0.58
CA SER A 57 2.24 38.10 -0.31
C SER A 57 1.20 38.07 0.82
N ALA A 58 1.04 36.96 1.54
CA ALA A 58 0.00 36.80 2.56
C ALA A 58 0.52 37.11 3.98
N GLY A 59 -0.30 37.79 4.80
CA GLY A 59 0.03 38.04 6.22
C GLY A 59 0.02 36.76 7.06
N GLU A 60 0.72 36.75 8.20
CA GLU A 60 0.92 35.58 9.06
C GLU A 60 -0.39 34.84 9.43
N ASP A 61 -1.46 35.58 9.74
CA ASP A 61 -2.77 35.01 10.07
C ASP A 61 -3.41 34.26 8.88
N VAL A 62 -3.20 34.76 7.66
CA VAL A 62 -3.70 34.12 6.43
C VAL A 62 -2.96 32.81 6.19
N VAL A 63 -1.63 32.80 6.38
CA VAL A 63 -0.80 31.59 6.27
C VAL A 63 -1.20 30.56 7.33
N ALA A 64 -1.42 31.00 8.57
CA ALA A 64 -1.84 30.11 9.66
C ALA A 64 -3.21 29.46 9.41
N THR A 65 -4.16 30.21 8.82
CA THR A 65 -5.49 29.71 8.45
C THR A 65 -5.43 28.74 7.28
N GLN A 66 -4.62 29.06 6.26
CA GLN A 66 -4.39 28.18 5.11
C GLN A 66 -3.76 26.86 5.55
N LEU A 67 -2.76 26.89 6.43
CA LEU A 67 -2.12 25.72 7.01
C LEU A 67 -3.12 24.83 7.75
N GLN A 68 -3.99 25.41 8.59
CA GLN A 68 -5.05 24.67 9.29
C GLN A 68 -6.01 23.99 8.31
N THR A 69 -6.49 24.76 7.31
CA THR A 69 -7.44 24.25 6.32
C THR A 69 -6.84 23.13 5.47
N ALA A 70 -5.54 23.22 5.15
CA ALA A 70 -4.83 22.18 4.44
C ALA A 70 -4.70 20.91 5.31
N TYR A 71 -4.30 21.06 6.56
CA TYR A 71 -4.20 19.97 7.52
C TYR A 71 -5.54 19.23 7.69
N ASP A 72 -6.63 19.96 7.97
CA ASP A 72 -7.95 19.38 8.21
C ASP A 72 -8.44 18.56 7.00
N TRP A 73 -8.20 19.08 5.79
CA TRP A 73 -8.55 18.37 4.56
C TRP A 73 -7.74 17.11 4.33
N VAL A 74 -6.42 17.16 4.52
CA VAL A 74 -5.56 15.98 4.36
C VAL A 74 -5.95 14.93 5.41
N LYS A 75 -6.20 15.36 6.66
CA LYS A 75 -6.71 14.49 7.73
C LYS A 75 -8.03 13.84 7.33
N GLU A 76 -8.99 14.60 6.81
CA GLU A 76 -10.27 14.06 6.32
C GLU A 76 -10.07 13.00 5.24
N LYS A 77 -9.20 13.25 4.25
CA LYS A 77 -8.94 12.28 3.17
C LYS A 77 -8.26 11.02 3.67
N TYR A 78 -7.31 11.12 4.61
CA TYR A 78 -6.73 9.96 5.25
C TYR A 78 -7.75 9.16 6.07
N CYS A 79 -8.67 9.82 6.78
CA CYS A 79 -9.78 9.15 7.46
C CYS A 79 -10.71 8.43 6.48
N SER A 80 -11.05 9.04 5.34
CA SER A 80 -11.84 8.35 4.31
C SER A 80 -11.09 7.16 3.71
N ALA A 81 -9.79 7.29 3.44
CA ALA A 81 -8.97 6.19 2.94
C ALA A 81 -8.95 5.02 3.94
N ARG A 82 -8.75 5.31 5.23
CA ARG A 82 -8.79 4.34 6.33
C ARG A 82 -10.06 3.50 6.31
N GLN A 83 -11.22 4.17 6.28
CA GLN A 83 -12.53 3.50 6.28
C GLN A 83 -12.66 2.54 5.09
N LYS A 84 -12.21 2.97 3.90
CA LYS A 84 -12.27 2.13 2.70
C LYS A 84 -11.35 0.92 2.78
N TYR A 85 -10.15 1.05 3.35
CA TYR A 85 -9.26 -0.10 3.57
C TYR A 85 -9.82 -1.05 4.64
N GLU A 86 -10.42 -0.54 5.71
CA GLU A 86 -11.10 -1.35 6.73
C GLU A 86 -12.29 -2.12 6.12
N GLU A 87 -13.11 -1.50 5.27
CA GLU A 87 -14.19 -2.17 4.53
C GLU A 87 -13.66 -3.29 3.62
N ALA A 88 -12.54 -3.07 2.93
CA ALA A 88 -11.89 -4.10 2.10
C ALA A 88 -11.46 -5.32 2.95
N LEU A 89 -10.89 -5.08 4.12
CA LEU A 89 -10.42 -6.13 5.03
C LEU A 89 -11.56 -6.88 5.74
N VAL A 90 -12.72 -6.25 5.93
CA VAL A 90 -13.94 -6.93 6.41
C VAL A 90 -14.44 -7.94 5.37
N ILE A 91 -14.39 -7.58 4.08
CA ILE A 91 -14.82 -8.46 2.98
C ILE A 91 -13.82 -9.58 2.75
N LYS A 92 -12.51 -9.25 2.78
CA LYS A 92 -11.42 -10.19 2.55
C LYS A 92 -10.32 -9.99 3.61
N PRO A 93 -10.36 -10.75 4.72
CA PRO A 93 -9.34 -10.64 5.77
C PRO A 93 -7.95 -11.11 5.35
N ASP A 94 -7.86 -12.02 4.37
CA ASP A 94 -6.63 -12.53 3.77
C ASP A 94 -6.18 -11.66 2.58
N PHE A 95 -6.11 -10.35 2.81
CA PHE A 95 -5.77 -9.36 1.79
C PHE A 95 -4.60 -8.47 2.23
N TYR A 96 -3.37 -8.92 1.93
CA TYR A 96 -2.16 -8.27 2.42
C TYR A 96 -1.98 -6.86 1.85
N GLU A 97 -2.41 -6.59 0.62
CA GLU A 97 -2.37 -5.23 0.05
C GLU A 97 -3.27 -4.27 0.83
N GLY A 98 -4.43 -4.74 1.31
CA GLY A 98 -5.31 -3.97 2.19
C GLY A 98 -4.65 -3.61 3.52
N LEU A 99 -3.93 -4.56 4.13
CA LEU A 99 -3.17 -4.31 5.35
C LEU A 99 -1.99 -3.34 5.11
N LEU A 100 -1.24 -3.52 4.02
CA LEU A 100 -0.15 -2.60 3.63
C LEU A 100 -0.68 -1.18 3.43
N ALA A 101 -1.80 -1.01 2.72
CA ALA A 101 -2.38 0.30 2.47
C ALA A 101 -2.94 0.95 3.74
N LEU A 102 -3.54 0.18 4.64
CA LEU A 102 -3.97 0.69 5.94
C LEU A 102 -2.77 1.10 6.81
N GLY A 103 -1.67 0.34 6.80
CA GLY A 103 -0.41 0.73 7.43
C GLY A 103 0.18 2.01 6.85
N GLN A 104 0.21 2.13 5.52
CA GLN A 104 0.62 3.36 4.82
C GLN A 104 -0.22 4.56 5.21
N GLN A 105 -1.55 4.42 5.23
CA GLN A 105 -2.44 5.50 5.62
C GLN A 105 -2.13 5.99 7.03
N GLN A 106 -1.97 5.08 8.00
CA GLN A 106 -1.68 5.43 9.39
C GLN A 106 -0.32 6.10 9.55
N PHE A 107 0.70 5.59 8.85
CA PHE A 107 2.01 6.20 8.79
C PHE A 107 1.96 7.64 8.25
N GLU A 108 1.26 7.87 7.14
CA GLU A 108 1.10 9.21 6.56
C GLU A 108 0.28 10.14 7.46
N MET A 109 -0.72 9.63 8.19
CA MET A 109 -1.45 10.41 9.19
C MET A 109 -0.54 10.84 10.35
N ALA A 110 0.33 9.95 10.83
CA ALA A 110 1.30 10.28 11.86
C ALA A 110 2.26 11.39 11.39
N LYS A 111 2.76 11.28 10.15
CA LYS A 111 3.59 12.32 9.52
C LYS A 111 2.84 13.65 9.36
N LEU A 112 1.56 13.61 9.04
CA LEU A 112 0.73 14.81 8.96
C LEU A 112 0.63 15.51 10.32
N HIS A 113 0.34 14.77 11.40
CA HIS A 113 0.29 15.34 12.75
C HIS A 113 1.63 15.95 13.17
N TRP A 114 2.72 15.22 12.93
CA TRP A 114 4.06 15.69 13.25
C TRP A 114 4.45 16.95 12.48
N SER A 115 4.31 16.93 11.15
CA SER A 115 4.65 18.07 10.30
C SER A 115 3.79 19.30 10.61
N PHE A 116 2.51 19.10 10.94
CA PHE A 116 1.63 20.18 11.35
C PHE A 116 2.06 20.80 12.68
N ALA A 117 2.42 20.00 13.69
CA ALA A 117 2.91 20.49 14.97
C ALA A 117 4.19 21.34 14.81
N LEU A 118 5.13 20.88 13.96
CA LEU A 118 6.34 21.62 13.62
C LEU A 118 6.03 22.93 12.86
N ALA A 119 5.17 22.88 11.85
CA ALA A 119 4.81 24.06 11.04
C ALA A 119 4.07 25.13 11.87
N LYS A 120 3.24 24.72 12.84
CA LYS A 120 2.60 25.61 13.81
C LYS A 120 3.54 26.10 14.91
N LYS A 121 4.80 25.62 14.93
CA LYS A 121 5.80 25.93 15.97
C LYS A 121 5.25 25.67 17.37
N MET A 122 4.53 24.56 17.54
CA MET A 122 3.96 24.19 18.83
C MET A 122 5.09 23.90 19.83
N ASP A 123 4.83 24.21 21.10
CA ASP A 123 5.72 23.78 22.18
C ASP A 123 5.62 22.26 22.33
N LEU A 124 6.65 21.55 21.87
CA LEU A 124 6.71 20.09 21.89
C LEU A 124 6.73 19.52 23.31
N SER A 125 7.13 20.30 24.32
CA SER A 125 7.14 19.83 25.71
C SER A 125 5.73 19.70 26.32
N GLY A 126 4.76 20.47 25.80
CA GLY A 126 3.35 20.42 26.17
C GLY A 126 2.44 19.80 25.10
N TRP A 127 2.99 19.37 23.96
CA TRP A 127 2.22 18.77 22.87
C TRP A 127 1.90 17.31 23.17
N ASP A 128 0.62 16.95 23.05
CA ASP A 128 0.18 15.56 23.17
C ASP A 128 0.55 14.76 21.92
N SER A 129 1.61 13.97 22.04
CA SER A 129 2.12 13.12 20.97
C SER A 129 1.46 11.73 20.92
N MET A 130 0.54 11.41 21.85
CA MET A 130 -0.02 10.06 22.01
C MET A 130 -0.63 9.51 20.71
N GLU A 131 -1.56 10.24 20.08
CA GLU A 131 -2.21 9.82 18.83
C GLU A 131 -1.17 9.59 17.71
N THR A 132 -0.15 10.45 17.62
CA THR A 132 0.93 10.32 16.62
C THR A 132 1.74 9.05 16.84
N LEU A 133 2.10 8.76 18.09
CA LEU A 133 2.88 7.57 18.42
C LEU A 133 2.06 6.29 18.25
N GLU A 134 0.78 6.29 18.63
CA GLU A 134 -0.13 5.16 18.41
C GLU A 134 -0.32 4.86 16.92
N LEU A 135 -0.38 5.87 16.06
CA LEU A 135 -0.48 5.69 14.61
C LEU A 135 0.77 4.99 14.04
N PHE A 136 1.97 5.37 14.48
CA PHE A 136 3.21 4.68 14.10
C PHE A 136 3.22 3.23 14.58
N ASP A 137 2.83 2.98 15.82
CA ASP A 137 2.80 1.62 16.38
C ASP A 137 1.79 0.74 15.61
N SER A 138 0.62 1.31 15.30
CA SER A 138 -0.43 0.66 14.51
C SER A 138 0.01 0.38 13.07
N ALA A 139 0.76 1.31 12.46
CA ALA A 139 1.31 1.16 11.12
C ALA A 139 2.36 0.04 11.08
N GLU A 140 3.25 -0.02 12.07
CA GLU A 140 4.25 -1.08 12.18
C GLU A 140 3.63 -2.46 12.38
N GLN A 141 2.59 -2.57 13.22
CA GLN A 141 1.85 -3.81 13.40
C GLN A 141 1.21 -4.29 12.08
N LYS A 142 0.61 -3.39 11.30
CA LYS A 142 0.02 -3.74 10.00
C LYS A 142 1.07 -4.13 8.99
N MET A 143 2.21 -3.44 8.97
CA MET A 143 3.34 -3.80 8.12
C MET A 143 3.82 -5.23 8.40
N LYS A 144 4.02 -5.57 9.68
CA LYS A 144 4.38 -6.93 10.12
C LYS A 144 3.35 -7.96 9.64
N ALA A 145 2.08 -7.74 9.97
CA ALA A 145 1.00 -8.67 9.63
C ALA A 145 0.87 -8.86 8.11
N ALA A 146 0.99 -7.79 7.33
CA ALA A 146 0.93 -7.86 5.88
C ALA A 146 2.12 -8.60 5.27
N THR A 147 3.33 -8.35 5.79
CA THR A 147 4.55 -9.05 5.35
C THR A 147 4.43 -10.55 5.61
N GLU A 148 4.04 -10.94 6.83
CA GLU A 148 3.85 -12.35 7.18
C GLU A 148 2.77 -13.03 6.32
N MET A 149 1.68 -12.32 6.02
CA MET A 149 0.61 -12.82 5.17
C MET A 149 1.11 -13.03 3.73
N TRP A 150 1.79 -12.04 3.18
CA TRP A 150 2.37 -12.09 1.84
C TRP A 150 3.40 -13.22 1.71
N GLU A 151 4.32 -13.36 2.66
CA GLU A 151 5.34 -14.43 2.66
C GLU A 151 4.70 -15.82 2.67
N LYS A 152 3.65 -16.03 3.47
CA LYS A 152 2.90 -17.30 3.48
C LYS A 152 2.24 -17.59 2.12
N MET A 153 1.68 -16.58 1.46
CA MET A 153 1.09 -16.75 0.12
C MET A 153 2.16 -17.07 -0.93
N GLU A 154 3.32 -16.42 -0.88
CA GLU A 154 4.44 -16.73 -1.78
C GLU A 154 4.98 -18.15 -1.54
N GLU A 155 5.08 -18.60 -0.29
CA GLU A 155 5.46 -19.97 0.04
C GLU A 155 4.45 -20.99 -0.49
N GLN A 156 3.15 -20.70 -0.40
CA GLN A 156 2.09 -21.56 -0.93
C GLN A 156 2.18 -21.63 -2.45
N ARG A 157 2.31 -20.49 -3.14
CA ARG A 157 2.52 -20.43 -4.60
C ARG A 157 3.73 -21.26 -5.02
N ALA A 158 4.85 -21.14 -4.30
CA ALA A 158 6.06 -21.91 -4.59
C ALA A 158 5.90 -23.42 -4.37
N LYS A 159 5.01 -23.85 -3.46
CA LYS A 159 4.67 -25.27 -3.25
C LYS A 159 3.78 -25.80 -4.37
N GLU A 160 2.78 -25.03 -4.80
CA GLU A 160 1.85 -25.39 -5.88
C GLU A 160 2.55 -25.54 -7.23
N LEU A 161 3.54 -24.70 -7.53
CA LEU A 161 4.39 -24.84 -8.73
C LEU A 161 5.22 -26.13 -8.73
N LYS A 162 5.52 -26.71 -7.56
CA LYS A 162 6.32 -27.93 -7.43
C LYS A 162 5.49 -29.20 -7.46
N ASP A 163 4.14 -29.11 -7.44
CA ASP A 163 3.26 -30.27 -7.48
C ASP A 163 3.01 -30.73 -8.94
N PRO A 164 3.47 -31.93 -9.35
CA PRO A 164 3.26 -32.43 -10.71
C PRO A 164 1.80 -32.75 -11.06
N THR A 165 0.88 -32.77 -10.09
CA THR A 165 -0.56 -33.01 -10.34
C THR A 165 -1.34 -31.75 -10.74
N SER A 166 -0.92 -30.56 -10.29
CA SER A 166 -1.50 -29.27 -10.68
C SER A 166 -1.21 -28.94 -12.15
N SER A 167 0.06 -29.05 -12.55
CA SER A 167 0.52 -28.82 -13.93
C SER A 167 -0.19 -29.69 -14.97
N LYS A 168 -0.48 -30.97 -14.66
CA LYS A 168 -1.21 -31.86 -15.59
C LYS A 168 -2.69 -31.48 -15.74
N LYS A 169 -3.33 -31.03 -14.67
CA LYS A 169 -4.74 -30.59 -14.68
C LYS A 169 -4.90 -29.27 -15.43
N GLU A 170 -3.93 -28.37 -15.26
CA GLU A 170 -3.87 -27.06 -15.93
C GLU A 170 -3.55 -27.19 -17.42
N GLU A 171 -2.61 -28.07 -17.80
CA GLU A 171 -2.31 -28.37 -19.21
C GLU A 171 -3.51 -29.03 -19.93
N TRP A 172 -4.26 -29.89 -19.23
CA TRP A 172 -5.50 -30.49 -19.73
C TRP A 172 -6.60 -29.46 -19.97
N LEU A 173 -6.78 -28.51 -19.04
CA LEU A 173 -7.73 -27.40 -19.19
C LEU A 173 -7.32 -26.43 -20.30
N ARG A 174 -6.01 -26.16 -20.46
CA ARG A 174 -5.44 -25.38 -21.58
C ARG A 174 -5.74 -26.01 -22.95
N LYS A 175 -5.55 -27.33 -23.08
CA LYS A 175 -5.90 -28.08 -24.31
C LYS A 175 -7.39 -28.00 -24.65
N LYS A 176 -8.26 -28.01 -23.63
CA LYS A 176 -9.72 -27.90 -23.79
C LYS A 176 -10.16 -26.48 -24.21
N LYS A 177 -9.55 -25.43 -23.66
CA LYS A 177 -9.81 -24.03 -24.07
C LYS A 177 -9.39 -23.75 -25.52
N LYS A 178 -8.28 -24.33 -25.98
CA LYS A 178 -7.76 -24.13 -27.35
C LYS A 178 -8.62 -24.79 -28.45
N HIS A 179 -9.45 -25.78 -28.10
CA HIS A 179 -10.37 -26.45 -29.04
C HIS A 179 -11.80 -25.86 -29.04
N GLY A 180 -12.13 -24.92 -28.14
CA GLY A 180 -13.50 -24.42 -27.95
C GLY A 180 -13.79 -23.01 -28.47
N SER A 181 -12.80 -22.28 -28.99
CA SER A 181 -12.96 -20.86 -29.36
C SER A 181 -13.02 -20.68 -30.87
N ASN A 182 -14.16 -20.99 -31.48
CA ASN A 182 -14.49 -20.59 -32.84
C ASN A 182 -15.99 -20.24 -32.95
N THR A 183 -16.47 -19.22 -32.21
CA THR A 183 -17.68 -18.48 -32.61
C THR A 183 -17.70 -17.07 -31.99
N ALA A 184 -18.25 -16.15 -32.76
CA ALA A 184 -18.07 -14.71 -32.78
C ALA A 184 -18.77 -13.89 -31.67
N GLU A 185 -18.12 -12.75 -31.39
CA GLU A 185 -18.64 -11.39 -31.17
C GLU A 185 -19.78 -11.12 -30.18
N GLY A 186 -19.41 -10.36 -29.15
CA GLY A 186 -20.31 -9.57 -28.30
C GLY A 186 -19.47 -8.62 -27.47
N GLU A 187 -19.41 -7.36 -27.89
CA GLU A 187 -18.74 -6.26 -27.17
C GLU A 187 -19.30 -6.16 -25.74
N ALA A 188 -18.49 -6.61 -24.78
CA ALA A 188 -18.67 -6.30 -23.37
C ALA A 188 -17.54 -5.35 -22.96
N VAL A 189 -17.97 -4.16 -22.52
CA VAL A 189 -17.14 -3.09 -21.97
C VAL A 189 -16.11 -3.68 -21.01
N VAL A 190 -14.84 -3.51 -21.38
CA VAL A 190 -13.68 -3.93 -20.59
C VAL A 190 -13.58 -2.99 -19.39
N VAL A 191 -14.22 -3.38 -18.29
CA VAL A 191 -13.86 -2.88 -16.96
C VAL A 191 -12.56 -3.59 -16.60
N ASN A 192 -11.47 -2.84 -16.44
CA ASN A 192 -10.15 -3.31 -16.04
C ASN A 192 -10.19 -4.04 -14.68
N GLY A 193 -10.58 -5.31 -14.69
CA GLY A 193 -10.67 -6.14 -13.48
C GLY A 193 -10.62 -7.65 -13.75
N GLY A 194 -10.24 -8.09 -14.95
CA GLY A 194 -10.19 -9.50 -15.28
C GLY A 194 -9.96 -9.75 -16.76
N GLY A 195 -8.80 -9.35 -17.28
CA GLY A 195 -8.45 -9.52 -18.69
C GLY A 195 -7.04 -10.05 -18.86
N GLY A 196 -6.92 -11.36 -19.12
CA GLY A 196 -5.79 -11.96 -19.82
C GLY A 196 -4.38 -11.57 -19.38
N HIS A 197 -4.00 -11.84 -18.13
CA HIS A 197 -2.58 -12.12 -17.91
C HIS A 197 -2.26 -13.42 -18.63
N GLY A 198 -1.36 -13.36 -19.62
CA GLY A 198 -0.55 -14.53 -19.93
C GLY A 198 -0.01 -15.05 -18.60
N GLU A 199 -0.16 -16.35 -18.36
CA GLU A 199 0.38 -17.00 -17.17
C GLU A 199 1.86 -16.62 -17.06
N LEU A 200 2.20 -15.87 -16.00
CA LEU A 200 3.57 -15.43 -15.76
C LEU A 200 4.46 -16.66 -15.68
N THR A 201 5.61 -16.59 -16.34
CA THR A 201 6.63 -17.62 -16.20
C THR A 201 7.10 -17.69 -14.74
N PRO A 202 7.61 -18.85 -14.28
CA PRO A 202 8.16 -18.96 -12.93
C PRO A 202 9.25 -17.94 -12.62
N GLU A 203 10.02 -17.53 -13.64
CA GLU A 203 11.06 -16.50 -13.54
C GLU A 203 10.45 -15.12 -13.32
N GLU A 204 9.49 -14.70 -14.14
CA GLU A 204 8.77 -13.43 -13.96
C GLU A 204 8.06 -13.34 -12.60
N ALA A 205 7.47 -14.45 -12.13
CA ALA A 205 6.83 -14.51 -10.82
C ALA A 205 7.86 -14.35 -9.67
N ALA A 206 9.04 -14.95 -9.80
CA ALA A 206 10.11 -14.81 -8.82
C ALA A 206 10.69 -13.38 -8.79
N GLU A 207 10.83 -12.74 -9.96
CA GLU A 207 11.23 -11.34 -10.07
C GLU A 207 10.21 -10.41 -9.42
N GLN A 208 8.92 -10.58 -9.70
CA GLN A 208 7.85 -9.81 -9.06
C GLN A 208 7.87 -9.97 -7.54
N ALA A 209 8.08 -11.19 -7.04
CA ALA A 209 8.19 -11.43 -5.60
C ALA A 209 9.41 -10.75 -4.98
N ALA A 210 10.55 -10.73 -5.68
CA ALA A 210 11.75 -10.03 -5.23
C ALA A 210 11.54 -8.50 -5.19
N VAL A 211 10.90 -7.94 -6.22
CA VAL A 211 10.52 -6.52 -6.28
C VAL A 211 9.60 -6.16 -5.12
N MET A 212 8.55 -6.96 -4.89
CA MET A 212 7.60 -6.70 -3.80
C MET A 212 8.27 -6.78 -2.42
N ARG A 213 9.15 -7.75 -2.20
CA ARG A 213 9.93 -7.85 -0.96
C ARG A 213 10.78 -6.61 -0.71
N SER A 214 11.50 -6.16 -1.74
CA SER A 214 12.31 -4.95 -1.68
C SER A 214 11.46 -3.72 -1.34
N GLN A 215 10.29 -3.58 -1.98
CA GLN A 215 9.35 -2.48 -1.72
C GLN A 215 8.81 -2.49 -0.30
N ILE A 216 8.42 -3.67 0.24
CA ILE A 216 7.97 -3.82 1.63
C ILE A 216 9.07 -3.38 2.60
N HIS A 217 10.31 -3.83 2.39
CA HIS A 217 11.43 -3.44 3.23
C HIS A 217 11.74 -1.94 3.15
N LEU A 218 11.73 -1.35 1.96
CA LEU A 218 11.96 0.08 1.78
C LEU A 218 10.90 0.89 2.54
N PHE A 219 9.64 0.52 2.38
CA PHE A 219 8.54 1.22 3.02
C PHE A 219 8.59 1.07 4.56
N TRP A 220 8.86 -0.13 5.07
CA TRP A 220 9.05 -0.36 6.50
C TRP A 220 10.24 0.43 7.06
N GLY A 221 11.36 0.47 6.34
CA GLY A 221 12.53 1.27 6.73
C GLY A 221 12.20 2.75 6.86
N ASN A 222 11.46 3.32 5.90
CA ASN A 222 11.02 4.72 5.95
C ASN A 222 10.15 5.01 7.16
N MET A 223 9.22 4.11 7.49
CA MET A 223 8.35 4.25 8.65
C MET A 223 9.13 4.27 9.97
N LEU A 224 10.10 3.37 10.13
CA LEU A 224 10.97 3.31 11.30
C LEU A 224 11.89 4.54 11.39
N PHE A 225 12.41 5.00 10.26
CA PHE A 225 13.26 6.19 10.18
C PHE A 225 12.49 7.45 10.63
N GLU A 226 11.28 7.65 10.13
CA GLU A 226 10.45 8.80 10.53
C GLU A 226 10.03 8.69 12.00
N ARG A 227 9.69 7.50 12.49
CA ARG A 227 9.41 7.29 13.92
C ARG A 227 10.63 7.67 14.78
N SER A 228 11.83 7.27 14.37
CA SER A 228 13.06 7.62 15.08
C SER A 228 13.31 9.12 15.11
N GLN A 229 12.98 9.86 14.05
CA GLN A 229 13.07 11.31 14.03
C GLN A 229 12.12 11.95 15.06
N VAL A 230 10.85 11.54 15.07
CA VAL A 230 9.84 12.06 16.00
C VAL A 230 10.27 11.82 17.46
N GLU A 231 10.65 10.58 17.77
CA GLU A 231 11.12 10.21 19.11
C GLU A 231 12.39 10.97 19.53
N CYS A 232 13.34 11.15 18.60
CA CYS A 232 14.56 11.92 18.84
C CYS A 232 14.27 13.38 19.18
N LYS A 233 13.31 14.04 18.51
CA LYS A 233 12.94 15.43 18.81
C LYS A 233 12.11 15.57 20.08
N LEU A 234 11.26 14.60 20.39
CA LEU A 234 10.47 14.60 21.63
C LEU A 234 11.31 14.22 22.86
N GLY A 235 12.49 13.62 22.66
CA GLY A 235 13.30 13.10 23.75
C GLY A 235 12.67 11.89 24.43
N THR A 236 11.85 11.15 23.71
CA THR A 236 11.08 9.99 24.20
C THR A 236 11.47 8.71 23.46
N GLY A 237 11.16 7.54 24.03
CA GLY A 237 11.36 6.26 23.35
C GLY A 237 12.83 5.89 23.12
N ASP A 238 13.06 4.79 22.42
CA ASP A 238 14.39 4.32 22.02
C ASP A 238 14.57 4.58 20.51
N TRP A 239 14.70 5.86 20.17
CA TRP A 239 14.83 6.29 18.78
C TRP A 239 16.04 5.67 18.08
N ARG A 240 17.11 5.32 18.82
CA ARG A 240 18.29 4.66 18.27
C ARG A 240 17.97 3.27 17.77
N LYS A 241 17.22 2.49 18.56
CA LYS A 241 16.74 1.17 18.15
C LYS A 241 15.88 1.25 16.88
N ASN A 242 14.99 2.23 16.79
CA ASN A 242 14.16 2.43 15.60
C ASN A 242 15.00 2.85 14.38
N LEU A 243 16.01 3.70 14.57
CA LEU A 243 16.94 4.10 13.52
C LEU A 243 17.80 2.92 13.02
N ASP A 244 18.35 2.11 13.92
CA ASP A 244 19.13 0.92 13.58
C ASP A 244 18.27 -0.10 12.82
N ALA A 245 17.02 -0.30 13.25
CA ALA A 245 16.07 -1.16 12.57
C ALA A 245 15.71 -0.61 11.17
N ALA A 246 15.56 0.71 11.01
CA ALA A 246 15.33 1.35 9.71
C ALA A 246 16.48 1.08 8.74
N VAL A 247 17.73 1.24 9.21
CA VAL A 247 18.93 0.97 8.43
C VAL A 247 18.98 -0.48 7.96
N GLU A 248 18.66 -1.43 8.84
CA GLU A 248 18.62 -2.84 8.45
C GLU A 248 17.54 -3.11 7.39
N ARG A 249 16.37 -2.48 7.52
CA ARG A 249 15.32 -2.57 6.49
C ARG A 249 15.76 -1.98 5.16
N PHE A 250 16.49 -0.86 5.14
CA PHE A 250 17.03 -0.32 3.89
C PHE A 250 18.03 -1.26 3.22
N ARG A 251 18.89 -1.93 3.99
CA ARG A 251 19.80 -2.96 3.44
C ARG A 251 19.04 -4.12 2.82
N LEU A 252 18.02 -4.63 3.51
CA LEU A 252 17.15 -5.70 2.99
C LEU A 252 16.37 -5.26 1.74
N ALA A 253 16.08 -3.97 1.60
CA ALA A 253 15.49 -3.41 0.39
C ALA A 253 16.48 -3.31 -0.78
N GLY A 254 17.79 -3.50 -0.55
CA GLY A 254 18.83 -3.36 -1.56
C GLY A 254 19.38 -1.93 -1.71
N ALA A 255 19.14 -1.05 -0.74
CA ALA A 255 19.70 0.31 -0.77
C ALA A 255 21.23 0.27 -0.60
N SER A 256 21.95 1.16 -1.30
CA SER A 256 23.40 1.27 -1.17
C SER A 256 23.79 1.92 0.16
N GLU A 257 24.97 1.59 0.70
CA GLU A 257 25.48 2.25 1.92
C GLU A 257 25.66 3.77 1.73
N ALA A 258 25.90 4.24 0.49
CA ALA A 258 25.95 5.66 0.18
C ALA A 258 24.58 6.35 0.31
N ASP A 259 23.51 5.70 -0.19
CA ASP A 259 22.14 6.21 -0.06
C ASP A 259 21.68 6.20 1.39
N ILE A 260 21.97 5.12 2.12
CA ILE A 260 21.68 5.01 3.56
C ILE A 260 22.40 6.13 4.32
N ALA A 261 23.70 6.35 4.07
CA ALA A 261 24.45 7.42 4.71
C ALA A 261 23.88 8.82 4.39
N MET A 262 23.37 9.03 3.18
CA MET A 262 22.71 10.28 2.79
C MET A 262 21.41 10.51 3.57
N VAL A 263 20.56 9.50 3.71
CA VAL A 263 19.32 9.58 4.51
C VAL A 263 19.64 9.85 5.98
N LEU A 264 20.62 9.14 6.55
CA LEU A 264 21.00 9.29 7.96
C LEU A 264 21.50 10.70 8.29
N LYS A 265 22.17 11.39 7.38
CA LYS A 265 22.62 12.79 7.61
C LYS A 265 21.47 13.74 7.94
N ASN A 266 20.26 13.45 7.45
CA ASN A 266 19.08 14.28 7.67
C ASN A 266 18.37 13.98 8.99
N HIS A 267 18.82 12.97 9.75
CA HIS A 267 18.22 12.62 11.03
C HIS A 267 18.50 13.70 12.08
N TYR A 268 17.50 14.05 12.90
CA TYR A 268 17.61 15.12 13.92
C TYR A 268 18.75 14.93 14.93
N SER A 269 19.19 13.71 15.18
CA SER A 269 20.35 13.44 16.05
C SER A 269 21.67 14.01 15.52
N ASN A 270 21.73 14.34 14.23
CA ASN A 270 22.91 14.91 13.57
C ASN A 270 22.83 16.44 13.46
N GLU A 271 21.71 17.05 13.84
CA GLU A 271 21.62 18.48 14.10
C GLU A 271 22.33 18.78 15.43
N GLY A 272 23.63 19.06 15.37
CA GLY A 272 24.34 19.64 16.53
C GLY A 272 23.69 20.98 16.95
N PRO A 273 24.03 21.52 18.14
CA PRO A 273 23.51 22.82 18.57
C PRO A 273 24.01 23.92 17.63
N LYS A 274 23.22 24.22 16.60
CA LYS A 274 23.46 25.35 15.71
C LYS A 274 22.66 26.52 16.25
N GLU A 275 23.35 27.45 16.88
CA GLU A 275 22.84 28.80 17.12
C GLU A 275 22.47 29.42 15.77
N GLY A 276 21.22 29.88 15.67
CA GLY A 276 20.76 30.95 14.78
C GLY A 276 21.23 30.90 13.32
N GLU A 277 20.67 30.00 12.51
CA GLU A 277 20.51 30.27 11.08
C GLU A 277 19.12 29.81 10.65
N GLU A 278 18.28 30.78 10.28
CA GLU A 278 17.04 30.57 9.54
C GLU A 278 17.37 29.90 8.20
N LYS A 279 17.32 28.57 8.17
CA LYS A 279 17.29 27.85 6.90
C LYS A 279 15.87 27.86 6.40
N LYS A 280 15.68 28.52 5.24
CA LYS A 280 14.51 28.35 4.37
C LYS A 280 14.10 26.89 4.35
N ALA A 281 12.81 26.64 4.58
CA ALA A 281 12.20 25.33 4.46
C ALA A 281 12.37 24.81 3.03
N GLU A 282 13.47 24.11 2.76
CA GLU A 282 13.52 23.17 1.65
C GLU A 282 12.63 22.00 2.06
N ASN A 283 11.50 21.94 1.36
CA ASN A 283 10.46 20.93 1.45
C ASN A 283 11.11 19.52 1.58
N PRO A 284 10.96 18.79 2.71
CA PRO A 284 11.52 17.45 2.88
C PRO A 284 10.68 16.39 2.12
N ASN A 285 10.14 16.77 0.96
CA ASN A 285 9.55 15.84 0.00
C ASN A 285 10.68 15.19 -0.81
N GLY A 286 11.59 14.52 -0.10
CA GLY A 286 12.29 13.35 -0.63
C GLY A 286 11.30 12.19 -0.70
N PHE A 287 10.24 12.33 -1.50
CA PHE A 287 9.55 11.16 -2.00
C PHE A 287 10.61 10.38 -2.79
N ILE A 288 11.11 9.28 -2.23
CA ILE A 288 11.40 8.14 -3.10
C ILE A 288 10.03 7.69 -3.56
N THR A 289 9.55 8.32 -4.62
CA THR A 289 8.37 7.89 -5.35
C THR A 289 8.63 6.46 -5.77
N ALA A 290 7.91 5.51 -5.17
CA ALA A 290 7.49 4.33 -5.90
C ALA A 290 6.57 4.82 -7.03
N ALA A 291 7.16 5.28 -8.11
CA ALA A 291 6.47 5.61 -9.35
C ALA A 291 7.33 5.12 -10.53
N LYS A 292 7.17 3.84 -10.81
CA LYS A 292 6.96 3.32 -12.17
C LYS A 292 6.25 1.97 -12.05
N VAL A 293 4.95 2.01 -11.77
CA VAL A 293 4.04 1.11 -12.46
C VAL A 293 3.60 1.89 -13.68
N GLU A 294 4.42 1.86 -14.72
CA GLU A 294 3.97 2.17 -16.07
C GLU A 294 2.93 1.11 -16.42
N VAL A 295 1.65 1.48 -16.32
CA VAL A 295 0.64 0.88 -17.19
C VAL A 295 1.00 1.38 -18.58
N ALA A 296 1.63 0.52 -19.37
CA ALA A 296 1.81 0.75 -20.78
C ALA A 296 0.42 0.85 -21.42
N ASN A 297 -0.04 2.07 -21.67
CA ASN A 297 -1.03 2.35 -22.70
C ASN A 297 -0.25 3.00 -23.83
N GLU A 298 -0.02 2.23 -24.88
CA GLU A 298 0.50 2.73 -26.14
C GLU A 298 -0.42 3.83 -26.68
N ASP A 299 0.20 4.93 -27.09
CA ASP A 299 -0.40 6.02 -27.84
C ASP A 299 -1.08 5.47 -29.11
N VAL A 300 -2.41 5.46 -29.14
CA VAL A 300 -3.15 5.51 -30.41
C VAL A 300 -3.46 6.98 -30.67
N LYS A 301 -2.60 7.59 -31.48
CA LYS A 301 -2.90 8.85 -32.15
C LYS A 301 -4.13 8.66 -33.03
N GLU A 302 -5.13 9.53 -32.85
CA GLU A 302 -6.05 9.91 -33.92
C GLU A 302 -5.31 10.61 -35.06
#